data_AF-A0A4W3H1L4-F1
#
_entry.id   AF-A0A4W3H1L4-F1
#
_cell.length_a   1.000
_cell.length_b   1.000
_cell.length_c   1.000
_cell.angle_alpha   90.00
_cell.angle_beta   90.00
_cell.angle_gamma   90.00
#
_symmetry.space_group_name_H-M   'P 1'
#
loop_
_entity.id
_entity.type
_entity.pdbx_description
1 polymer ?
#
loop_
_entity_poly.entity_id
_entity_poly.type
_entity_poly.pdbx_seq_one_letter_code
_entity_poly.pdbx_strand_id
1 'polypeptide(L)'
;MESGRLGPNISHQRCFGLRLKHLKSQERHWLHPGLTMADVQNKYESLHLQAEWRYDLRIRYLPKNFMESFTQDRTTLLYFYQQVSTPHPSTPTPP
;
A
#
# COMPACT_ATOMS: atom_id res chain seq x y z
N MET A 1 1.61 6.84 -18.50
CA MET A 1 1.12 5.45 -18.50
C MET A 1 0.45 5.20 -17.15
N GLU A 2 -0.86 5.38 -17.06
CA GLU A 2 -1.61 5.00 -15.87
C GLU A 2 -1.91 3.50 -15.98
N SER A 3 -1.33 2.71 -15.08
CA SER A 3 -1.63 1.29 -14.99
C SER A 3 -3.08 1.15 -14.53
N GLY A 4 -4.01 0.92 -15.48
CA GLY A 4 -5.45 0.78 -15.24
C GLY A 4 -5.85 -0.36 -14.29
N ARG A 5 -4.88 -1.04 -13.65
CA ARG A 5 -5.09 -2.04 -12.59
C ARG A 5 -5.75 -1.47 -11.35
N LEU A 6 -5.58 -0.19 -11.07
CA LEU A 6 -6.23 0.45 -9.94
C LEU A 6 -7.62 0.98 -10.30
N GLY A 7 -8.03 0.96 -11.57
CA GLY A 7 -9.31 1.48 -12.07
C GLY A 7 -9.21 2.93 -12.60
N PRO A 8 -10.18 3.37 -13.43
CA PRO A 8 -10.19 4.73 -13.97
C PRO A 8 -10.57 5.76 -12.89
N ASN A 9 -10.07 7.00 -13.04
CA ASN A 9 -10.38 8.19 -12.22
C ASN A 9 -9.77 8.25 -10.80
N ILE A 10 -8.50 7.87 -10.63
CA ILE A 10 -7.82 8.02 -9.33
C ILE A 10 -7.34 9.46 -9.18
N SER A 11 -8.14 10.27 -8.48
CA SER A 11 -7.82 11.67 -8.21
C SER A 11 -6.82 11.82 -7.05
N HIS A 12 -6.74 10.83 -6.17
CA HIS A 12 -6.02 10.92 -4.90
C HIS A 12 -4.72 10.11 -4.85
N GLN A 13 -3.90 10.20 -5.90
CA GLN A 13 -2.63 9.45 -6.01
C GLN A 13 -1.65 9.73 -4.85
N ARG A 14 -1.69 10.94 -4.28
CA ARG A 14 -0.87 11.33 -3.11
C ARG A 14 -1.28 10.65 -1.80
N CYS A 15 -2.44 10.02 -1.75
CA CYS A 15 -2.91 9.27 -0.58
C CYS A 15 -2.29 7.87 -0.49
N PHE A 16 -1.77 7.37 -1.60
CA PHE A 16 -1.14 6.05 -1.66
C PHE A 16 0.30 6.11 -1.14
N GLY A 17 0.64 5.11 -0.35
CA GLY A 17 1.99 4.81 0.10
C GLY A 17 2.38 3.41 -0.32
N LEU A 18 3.67 3.21 -0.56
CA LEU A 18 4.20 1.90 -0.89
C LEU A 18 4.70 1.22 0.38
N ARG A 19 4.31 -0.03 0.60
CA ARG A 19 4.75 -0.83 1.74
C ARG A 19 5.49 -2.06 1.22
N LEU A 20 6.72 -2.21 1.66
CA LEU A 20 7.50 -3.42 1.46
C LEU A 20 7.14 -4.42 2.57
N LYS A 21 6.79 -5.65 2.20
CA LYS A 21 6.50 -6.74 3.12
C LYS A 21 7.42 -7.91 2.82
N HIS A 22 8.11 -8.42 3.83
CA HIS A 22 8.84 -9.67 3.71
C HIS A 22 7.85 -10.85 3.72
N LEU A 23 8.07 -11.83 2.85
CA LEU A 23 7.19 -12.99 2.72
C LEU A 23 7.56 -14.09 3.71
N LYS A 24 8.84 -14.21 4.05
CA LYS A 24 9.34 -15.19 5.02
C LYS A 24 9.34 -14.66 6.46
N SER A 25 9.68 -13.39 6.64
CA SER A 25 9.64 -12.69 7.94
C SER A 25 8.36 -11.88 8.02
N GLN A 26 7.81 -11.64 9.20
CA GLN A 26 6.66 -10.73 9.37
C GLN A 26 7.04 -9.24 9.26
N GLU A 27 8.23 -8.95 8.70
CA GLU A 27 8.77 -7.60 8.56
C GLU A 27 8.00 -6.79 7.52
N ARG A 28 7.71 -5.54 7.87
CA ARG A 28 6.95 -4.60 7.05
C ARG A 28 7.57 -3.22 7.17
N HIS A 29 8.00 -2.67 6.04
CA HIS A 29 8.60 -1.34 5.97
C HIS A 29 7.79 -0.45 5.03
N TRP A 30 7.46 0.74 5.48
CA TRP A 30 6.86 1.73 4.59
C TRP A 30 7.96 2.47 3.84
N LEU A 31 7.83 2.50 2.51
CA LEU A 31 8.75 3.19 1.63
C LEU A 31 8.31 4.66 1.56
N HIS A 32 9.24 5.54 1.93
CA HIS A 32 9.05 6.98 1.78
C HIS A 32 9.12 7.35 0.29
N PRO A 33 8.26 8.24 -0.21
CA PRO A 33 8.26 8.66 -1.62
C PRO A 33 9.56 9.34 -2.07
N GLY A 34 10.42 9.75 -1.13
CA GLY A 34 11.77 10.28 -1.42
C GLY A 34 12.86 9.22 -1.56
N LEU A 35 12.57 7.93 -1.35
CA LEU A 35 13.52 6.85 -1.59
C LEU A 35 13.46 6.42 -3.05
N THR A 36 14.62 6.26 -3.68
CA THR A 36 14.66 5.71 -5.04
C THR A 36 14.54 4.19 -4.99
N MET A 37 14.12 3.58 -6.10
CA MET A 37 14.10 2.11 -6.22
C MET A 37 15.49 1.52 -5.97
N ALA A 38 16.56 2.20 -6.38
CA ALA A 38 17.93 1.77 -6.12
C ALA A 38 18.29 1.78 -4.63
N ASP A 39 17.84 2.79 -3.87
CA ASP A 39 18.08 2.86 -2.42
C ASP A 39 17.34 1.75 -1.68
N VAL A 40 16.08 1.50 -2.06
CA VAL A 40 15.28 0.40 -1.51
C VAL A 40 15.96 -0.93 -1.84
N GLN A 41 16.35 -1.10 -3.09
CA GLN A 41 17.02 -2.30 -3.56
C GLN A 41 18.31 -2.55 -2.76
N ASN A 42 19.22 -1.59 -2.68
CA ASN A 42 20.45 -1.73 -1.91
C ASN A 42 20.20 -2.01 -0.42
N LYS A 43 19.22 -1.32 0.19
CA LYS A 43 18.94 -1.45 1.61
C LYS A 43 18.32 -2.79 2.00
N TYR A 44 17.47 -3.37 1.14
CA TYR A 44 16.71 -4.59 1.44
C TYR A 44 17.25 -5.84 0.73
N GLU A 45 17.89 -5.71 -0.43
CA GLU A 45 18.57 -6.83 -1.12
C GLU A 45 19.89 -7.22 -0.47
N SER A 46 20.57 -6.28 0.19
CA SER A 46 21.74 -6.62 1.00
C SER A 46 21.38 -7.52 2.19
N LEU A 47 20.10 -7.56 2.59
CA LEU A 47 19.61 -8.35 3.73
C LEU A 47 18.98 -9.67 3.27
N HIS A 48 18.21 -9.69 2.18
CA HIS A 48 17.49 -10.88 1.70
C HIS A 48 17.34 -10.90 0.17
N LEU A 49 17.23 -12.08 -0.43
CA LEU A 49 17.03 -12.25 -1.88
C LEU A 49 15.75 -11.53 -2.36
N GLN A 50 15.82 -10.87 -3.51
CA GLN A 50 14.76 -10.06 -4.12
C GLN A 50 13.39 -10.79 -4.21
N ALA A 51 13.40 -12.13 -4.32
CA ALA A 51 12.20 -12.98 -4.39
C ALA A 51 11.39 -13.08 -3.07
N GLU A 52 11.95 -12.61 -1.95
CA GLU A 52 11.30 -12.70 -0.64
C GLU A 52 10.51 -11.43 -0.27
N TRP A 53 10.62 -10.36 -1.06
CA TRP A 53 9.96 -9.09 -0.81
C TRP A 53 8.75 -8.88 -1.71
N ARG A 54 7.65 -8.40 -1.13
CA ARG A 54 6.43 -8.01 -1.85
C ARG A 54 6.13 -6.54 -1.64
N TYR A 55 5.90 -5.84 -2.75
CA TYR A 55 5.46 -4.45 -2.75
C TYR A 55 3.93 -4.40 -2.70
N ASP A 56 3.38 -3.92 -1.59
CA ASP A 56 1.96 -3.61 -1.44
C ASP A 56 1.77 -2.10 -1.59
N LEU A 57 1.05 -1.67 -2.63
CA LEU A 57 0.50 -0.32 -2.65
C LEU A 57 -0.65 -0.27 -1.64
N ARG A 58 -0.74 0.77 -0.82
CA ARG A 58 -1.81 0.93 0.18
C ARG A 58 -2.14 2.40 0.39
N ILE A 59 -3.40 2.71 0.71
CA ILE A 59 -3.78 4.05 1.15
C ILE A 59 -3.22 4.26 2.56
N ARG A 60 -2.32 5.22 2.73
CA ARG A 60 -1.67 5.57 4.01
C ARG A 60 -2.08 6.95 4.50
N TYR A 61 -2.21 7.91 3.59
CA TYR A 61 -2.51 9.30 3.93
C TYR A 61 -3.97 9.57 3.62
N LEU A 62 -4.81 9.57 4.66
CA LEU A 62 -6.23 9.91 4.54
C LEU A 62 -6.40 11.42 4.67
N PRO A 63 -6.99 12.10 3.67
CA PRO A 63 -7.35 13.50 3.82
C PRO A 63 -8.44 13.63 4.90
N LYS A 64 -8.51 14.79 5.57
CA LYS A 64 -9.53 15.03 6.62
C LYS A 64 -10.96 14.81 6.12
N ASN A 65 -11.21 15.09 4.84
CA ASN A 65 -12.51 14.92 4.18
C ASN A 65 -12.54 13.68 3.28
N PHE A 66 -11.81 12.61 3.63
CA PHE A 66 -11.70 11.42 2.77
C PHE A 66 -13.04 10.80 2.40
N MET A 67 -14.06 10.88 3.26
CA MET A 67 -15.39 10.36 2.94
C MET A 67 -16.00 11.06 1.72
N GLU A 68 -15.96 12.39 1.65
CA GLU A 68 -16.47 13.18 0.52
C GLU A 68 -15.59 13.00 -0.72
N SER A 69 -14.28 13.02 -0.54
CA SER A 69 -13.31 12.84 -1.63
C SER A 69 -13.36 11.44 -2.25
N PHE A 70 -13.56 10.39 -1.45
CA PHE A 70 -13.66 9.01 -1.91
C PHE A 70 -15.06 8.67 -2.41
N THR A 71 -16.12 9.38 -2.00
CA THR A 71 -17.44 9.22 -2.64
C THR A 71 -17.42 9.70 -4.09
N GLN A 72 -16.62 10.72 -4.40
CA GLN A 72 -16.37 11.16 -5.78
C GLN A 72 -15.48 10.17 -6.55
N ASP A 73 -14.57 9.48 -5.86
CA ASP A 73 -13.65 8.49 -6.41
C ASP A 73 -13.99 7.08 -5.91
N ARG A 74 -15.03 6.50 -6.50
CA ARG A 74 -15.57 5.17 -6.15
C ARG A 74 -14.49 4.08 -6.18
N THR A 75 -13.51 4.23 -7.07
CA THR A 75 -12.38 3.32 -7.23
C THR A 75 -11.48 3.33 -6.00
N THR A 76 -11.04 4.51 -5.57
CA THR A 76 -10.25 4.68 -4.35
C THR A 76 -11.04 4.24 -3.10
N LEU A 77 -12.35 4.51 -3.05
CA LEU A 77 -13.21 4.04 -1.96
C LEU A 77 -13.26 2.51 -1.86
N LEU A 78 -13.49 1.84 -2.99
CA LEU A 78 -13.55 0.38 -3.04
C LEU A 78 -12.20 -0.24 -2.64
N TYR A 79 -11.11 0.35 -3.12
CA TYR A 79 -9.76 -0.08 -2.76
C TYR A 79 -9.49 0.09 -1.26
N PHE A 80 -9.88 1.23 -0.68
CA PHE A 80 -9.79 1.46 0.76
C PHE A 80 -10.61 0.45 1.55
N TYR A 81 -11.85 0.21 1.12
CA TYR A 81 -12.74 -0.75 1.75
C TYR A 81 -12.15 -2.15 1.73
N GLN A 82 -11.63 -2.61 0.59
CA GLN A 82 -10.93 -3.89 0.48
C GLN A 82 -9.71 -3.94 1.40
N GLN A 83 -8.91 -2.87 1.45
CA GLN A 83 -7.74 -2.80 2.32
C GLN A 83 -8.07 -2.96 3.81
N VAL A 84 -9.16 -2.33 4.27
CA VAL A 84 -9.64 -2.41 5.66
C VAL A 84 -10.36 -3.74 5.92
N SER A 85 -11.13 -4.21 4.94
CA SER A 85 -11.94 -5.43 5.02
C SER A 85 -11.13 -6.70 4.84
N THR A 86 -9.89 -6.65 4.33
CA THR A 86 -8.95 -7.77 4.44
C THR A 86 -8.33 -7.73 5.83
N PRO A 87 -8.87 -8.47 6.84
CA PRO A 87 -8.21 -8.56 8.12
C PRO A 87 -6.81 -9.12 7.91
N HIS A 88 -5.85 -8.55 8.62
CA HIS A 88 -4.55 -9.19 8.71
C HIS A 88 -4.77 -10.51 9.45
N PRO A 89 -4.32 -11.69 8.97
CA PRO A 89 -4.57 -12.97 9.62
C PRO A 89 -4.02 -13.10 11.06
N SER A 90 -3.38 -12.05 11.59
CA SER A 90 -2.89 -11.94 12.97
C SER A 90 -3.66 -10.93 13.83
N THR A 91 -4.77 -10.35 13.36
CA THR A 91 -5.72 -9.70 14.29
C THR A 91 -6.53 -10.80 14.98
N PRO A 92 -6.42 -10.99 16.30
CA PRO A 92 -7.26 -11.94 17.01
C PRO A 92 -8.72 -11.50 16.84
N THR A 93 -9.54 -12.38 16.26
CA THR A 93 -10.99 -12.24 16.31
C THR A 93 -11.40 -12.24 17.78
N PRO A 94 -12.08 -11.19 18.28
CA PRO A 94 -12.66 -11.27 19.62
C PRO A 94 -13.68 -12.42 19.65
N PRO A 95 -13.80 -13.12 20.79
CA PRO A 95 -14.71 -14.25 20.96
C PRO A 95 -16.19 -13.86 20.82
#